data_AF-A0A924WZ69-F1
#
_entry.id   AF-A0A924WZ69-F1
#
_cell.length_a   1.000
_cell.length_b   1.000
_cell.length_c   1.000
_cell.angle_alpha   90.00
_cell.angle_beta   90.00
_cell.angle_gamma   90.00
#
_symmetry.space_group_name_H-M   'P 1'
#
loop_
_entity.id
_entity.type
_entity.pdbx_description
1 polymer ?
#
loop_
_entity_poly.entity_id
_entity_poly.type
_entity_poly.pdbx_seq_one_letter_code
_entity_poly.pdbx_strand_id
1 'polypeptide(L)'
;MLHPLIDALYWLTLSAWFGAVLVSAMIPPIIHKTINDADPTLPLVLSVNLDKQHSILLAGGVVSEILKMLFRLEAICALVFLPALVGKWFMVDVAGSNVIMPLMVTALYLISVAFVLYGWRVVYPKVIRHRERYIENADDPDVANAELDSFDRYSIELFAVVRNLLFSLLGAVLFSAALPPYVQRLTAT
;
A
#
# COMPACT_ATOMS: atom_id res chain seq x y z
N MET A 1 0.99 -30.96 12.64
CA MET A 1 1.83 -29.74 12.77
C MET A 1 1.76 -28.82 11.57
N LEU A 2 1.54 -29.31 10.34
CA LEU A 2 1.46 -28.47 9.13
C LEU A 2 0.28 -27.47 9.13
N HIS A 3 -0.90 -27.89 9.60
CA HIS A 3 -2.09 -27.02 9.67
C HIS A 3 -1.90 -25.73 10.50
N PRO A 4 -1.50 -25.78 11.78
CA PRO A 4 -1.32 -24.56 12.57
C PRO A 4 -0.20 -23.66 12.02
N LEU A 5 0.80 -24.23 11.33
CA LEU A 5 1.84 -23.45 10.66
C LEU A 5 1.28 -22.64 9.49
N ILE A 6 0.47 -23.26 8.63
CA ILE A 6 -0.18 -22.57 7.49
C ILE A 6 -1.13 -21.49 8.00
N ASP A 7 -1.90 -21.77 9.05
CA ASP A 7 -2.81 -20.79 9.66
C ASP A 7 -2.07 -19.60 10.26
N ALA A 8 -0.98 -19.86 11.00
CA ALA A 8 -0.14 -18.80 11.56
C ALA A 8 0.51 -17.96 10.46
N LEU A 9 1.08 -18.59 9.43
CA LEU A 9 1.70 -17.90 8.30
C LEU A 9 0.68 -17.05 7.53
N TYR A 10 -0.51 -17.60 7.31
CA TYR A 10 -1.62 -16.92 6.64
C TYR A 10 -2.00 -15.62 7.38
N TRP A 11 -2.32 -15.71 8.67
CA TRP A 11 -2.74 -14.56 9.46
C TRP A 11 -1.62 -13.55 9.69
N LEU A 12 -0.39 -14.03 9.94
CA LEU A 12 0.78 -13.16 10.10
C LEU A 12 1.01 -12.33 8.84
N THR A 13 1.02 -12.99 7.67
CA THR A 13 1.30 -12.31 6.40
C THR A 13 0.17 -11.36 6.02
N LEU A 14 -1.09 -11.76 6.21
CA LEU A 14 -2.24 -10.90 5.94
C LEU A 14 -2.24 -9.66 6.84
N SER A 15 -1.94 -9.83 8.13
CA SER A 15 -1.90 -8.73 9.10
C SER A 15 -0.73 -7.78 8.82
N ALA A 16 0.45 -8.33 8.50
CA ALA A 16 1.62 -7.54 8.12
C ALA A 16 1.36 -6.74 6.85
N TRP A 17 0.72 -7.34 5.83
CA TRP A 17 0.38 -6.66 4.59
C TRP A 17 -0.64 -5.54 4.82
N PHE A 18 -1.73 -5.84 5.55
CA PHE A 18 -2.74 -4.86 5.90
C PHE A 18 -2.13 -3.69 6.69
N GLY A 19 -1.30 -3.98 7.69
CA GLY A 19 -0.59 -2.98 8.47
C GLY A 19 0.33 -2.10 7.62
N ALA A 20 1.08 -2.69 6.69
CA ALA A 20 1.95 -1.94 5.78
C ALA A 20 1.14 -0.94 4.93
N VAL A 21 0.02 -1.38 4.33
CA VAL A 21 -0.85 -0.50 3.53
C VAL A 21 -1.50 0.60 4.37
N LEU A 22 -1.93 0.28 5.59
CA LEU A 22 -2.50 1.25 6.52
C LEU A 22 -1.47 2.32 6.89
N VAL A 23 -0.22 1.92 7.14
CA VAL A 23 0.89 2.84 7.38
C VAL A 23 1.18 3.69 6.14
N SER A 24 1.21 3.10 4.94
CA SER A 24 1.37 3.83 3.66
C SER A 24 0.30 4.92 3.47
N ALA A 25 -0.94 4.67 3.92
CA ALA A 25 -2.03 5.64 3.84
C ALA A 25 -1.90 6.78 4.87
N MET A 26 -1.37 6.49 6.07
CA MET A 26 -1.31 7.44 7.18
C MET A 26 -0.04 8.30 7.18
N ILE A 27 1.08 7.79 6.68
CA ILE A 27 2.37 8.48 6.73
C ILE A 27 2.35 9.82 5.98
N PRO A 28 1.85 9.92 4.73
CA PRO A 28 1.89 11.17 3.98
C PRO A 28 1.22 12.36 4.70
N PRO A 29 -0.04 12.28 5.18
CA PRO A 29 -0.66 13.43 5.85
C PRO A 29 0.03 13.80 7.17
N ILE A 30 0.57 12.81 7.90
CA ILE A 30 1.33 13.08 9.13
C ILE A 30 2.60 13.86 8.81
N ILE A 31 3.40 13.40 7.85
CA ILE A 31 4.66 14.05 7.47
C ILE A 31 4.40 15.46 6.92
N HIS A 32 3.42 15.63 6.03
CA HIS A 32 3.09 16.94 5.50
C HIS A 32 2.66 17.91 6.60
N LYS A 33 1.83 17.46 7.54
CA LYS A 33 1.44 18.28 8.69
C LYS A 33 2.65 18.64 9.56
N THR A 34 3.47 17.66 9.93
CA THR A 34 4.64 17.88 10.78
C THR A 34 5.66 18.84 10.17
N ILE A 35 5.93 18.75 8.87
CA ILE A 35 6.90 19.63 8.21
C ILE A 35 6.31 21.04 8.03
N ASN A 36 5.02 21.16 7.73
CA ASN A 36 4.34 22.46 7.70
C ASN A 36 4.34 23.14 9.08
N ASP A 37 4.11 22.39 10.15
CA ASP A 37 4.11 22.92 11.52
C ASP A 37 5.54 23.30 11.99
N ALA A 38 6.57 22.62 11.49
CA ALA A 38 7.97 22.87 11.87
C ALA A 38 8.60 24.09 11.16
N ASP A 39 8.01 24.55 10.05
CA ASP A 39 8.48 25.65 9.20
C ASP A 39 10.02 25.69 9.05
N PRO A 40 10.65 24.61 8.53
CA PRO A 40 12.10 24.51 8.53
C PRO A 40 12.70 25.57 7.60
N THR A 41 13.31 26.60 8.19
CA THR A 41 14.11 27.58 7.46
C THR A 41 15.45 26.94 7.07
N LEU A 42 15.59 26.54 5.80
CA LEU A 42 16.85 26.01 5.28
C LEU A 42 17.81 27.18 4.99
N PRO A 43 18.94 27.30 5.69
CA PRO A 43 19.78 28.49 5.63
C PRO A 43 20.64 28.63 4.36
N LEU A 44 20.52 27.74 3.36
CA LEU A 44 21.49 27.64 2.26
C LEU A 44 20.99 27.96 0.84
N VAL A 45 19.71 28.29 0.62
CA VAL A 45 19.22 28.64 -0.73
C VAL A 45 18.47 29.97 -0.71
N LEU A 46 19.23 31.04 -0.90
CA LEU A 46 18.76 32.38 -1.22
C LEU A 46 18.20 32.39 -2.65
N SER A 47 16.98 31.91 -2.84
CA SER A 47 16.16 32.27 -4.01
C SER A 47 14.84 32.83 -3.50
N VAL A 48 14.82 34.16 -3.45
CA VAL A 48 13.69 35.02 -3.12
C VAL A 48 12.43 34.48 -3.82
N ASN A 49 11.42 34.05 -3.06
CA ASN A 49 10.05 33.66 -3.47
C ASN A 49 9.66 32.17 -3.39
N LEU A 50 10.48 31.27 -2.80
CA LEU A 50 10.17 29.83 -2.66
C LEU A 50 9.93 29.34 -1.21
N ASP A 51 9.63 30.23 -0.26
CA ASP A 51 9.57 29.90 1.18
C ASP A 51 8.61 28.73 1.50
N LYS A 52 7.48 28.61 0.79
CA LYS A 52 6.51 27.51 1.04
C LYS A 52 6.74 26.26 0.19
N GLN A 53 7.50 26.35 -0.90
CA GLN A 53 7.69 25.23 -1.83
C GLN A 53 8.79 24.27 -1.36
N HIS A 54 9.74 24.75 -0.55
CA HIS A 54 10.81 23.92 0.02
C HIS A 54 10.31 22.85 1.01
N SER A 55 9.42 23.22 1.92
CA SER A 55 8.80 22.31 2.90
C SER A 55 8.12 21.13 2.19
N ILE A 56 7.36 21.42 1.13
CA ILE A 56 6.62 20.43 0.33
C ILE A 56 7.59 19.48 -0.39
N LEU A 57 8.68 20.01 -0.96
CA LEU A 57 9.69 19.21 -1.65
C LEU A 57 10.43 18.25 -0.71
N LEU A 58 10.80 18.72 0.49
CA LEU A 58 11.47 17.91 1.50
C LEU A 58 10.53 16.83 2.04
N ALA A 59 9.28 17.18 2.33
CA ALA A 59 8.22 16.23 2.71
C ALA A 59 8.04 15.13 1.67
N GLY A 60 7.92 15.51 0.38
CA GLY A 60 7.76 14.57 -0.72
C GLY A 60 8.94 13.61 -0.87
N GLY A 61 10.17 14.07 -0.60
CA GLY A 61 11.37 13.22 -0.64
C GLY A 61 11.35 12.13 0.44
N VAL A 62 11.07 12.53 1.70
CA VAL A 62 10.98 11.60 2.83
C VAL A 62 9.84 10.60 2.63
N VAL A 63 8.66 11.09 2.24
CA VAL A 63 7.49 10.24 1.94
C VAL A 63 7.81 9.23 0.84
N SER A 64 8.48 9.66 -0.23
CA SER A 64 8.87 8.79 -1.34
C SER A 64 9.76 7.63 -0.90
N GLU A 65 10.81 7.88 -0.11
CA GLU A 65 11.70 6.82 0.35
C GLU A 65 11.00 5.83 1.28
N ILE A 66 10.12 6.33 2.15
CA ILE A 66 9.30 5.48 3.02
C ILE A 66 8.34 4.61 2.18
N LEU A 67 7.65 5.19 1.20
CA LEU A 67 6.75 4.46 0.31
C LEU A 67 7.49 3.40 -0.53
N LYS A 68 8.71 3.68 -1.01
CA LYS A 68 9.54 2.67 -1.69
C LYS A 68 9.81 1.47 -0.79
N MET A 69 10.15 1.71 0.48
CA MET A 69 10.39 0.64 1.45
C MET A 69 9.10 -0.15 1.71
N LEU A 70 7.97 0.53 1.89
CA LEU A 70 6.68 -0.11 2.13
C LEU A 70 6.20 -0.93 0.92
N PHE A 71 6.37 -0.46 -0.32
CA PHE A 71 6.04 -1.26 -1.51
C PHE A 71 6.86 -2.55 -1.61
N ARG A 72 8.14 -2.52 -1.21
CA ARG A 72 8.96 -3.75 -1.14
C ARG A 72 8.40 -4.72 -0.10
N LEU A 73 8.01 -4.21 1.07
CA LEU A 73 7.39 -5.02 2.12
C LEU A 73 6.06 -5.62 1.65
N GLU A 74 5.20 -4.82 1.03
CA GLU A 74 3.92 -5.27 0.46
C GLU A 74 4.11 -6.37 -0.60
N ALA A 75 5.11 -6.22 -1.48
CA ALA A 75 5.45 -7.24 -2.48
C ALA A 75 5.92 -8.55 -1.83
N ILE A 76 6.73 -8.48 -0.78
CA ILE A 76 7.16 -9.67 0.00
C ILE A 76 5.95 -10.32 0.65
N CYS A 77 5.08 -9.55 1.29
CA CYS A 77 3.86 -10.08 1.90
C CYS A 77 2.95 -10.74 0.85
N ALA A 78 2.75 -10.11 -0.31
CA ALA A 78 1.96 -10.67 -1.40
C ALA A 78 2.52 -12.01 -1.91
N LEU A 79 3.85 -12.11 -2.01
CA LEU A 79 4.55 -13.32 -2.43
C LEU A 79 4.43 -14.45 -1.40
N VAL A 80 4.58 -14.14 -0.11
CA VAL A 80 4.49 -15.12 0.99
C VAL A 80 3.05 -15.54 1.26
N PHE A 81 2.08 -14.65 1.01
CA PHE A 81 0.66 -14.95 1.24
C PHE A 81 0.12 -15.94 0.20
N LEU A 82 0.64 -15.94 -1.03
CA LEU A 82 0.23 -16.87 -2.09
C LEU A 82 0.32 -18.35 -1.69
N PRO A 83 1.48 -18.89 -1.25
CA PRO A 83 1.58 -20.28 -0.83
C PRO A 83 0.73 -20.58 0.40
N ALA A 84 0.54 -19.62 1.32
CA ALA A 84 -0.35 -19.79 2.46
C ALA A 84 -1.82 -19.92 2.01
N LEU A 85 -2.25 -19.10 1.05
CA LEU A 85 -3.58 -19.16 0.44
C LEU A 85 -3.80 -20.48 -0.32
N VAL A 86 -2.81 -20.93 -1.10
CA VAL A 86 -2.85 -22.23 -1.78
C VAL A 86 -2.93 -23.37 -0.75
N GLY A 87 -2.15 -23.29 0.33
CA GLY A 87 -2.22 -24.23 1.45
C GLY A 87 -3.61 -24.29 2.09
N LYS A 88 -4.27 -23.14 2.27
CA LYS A 88 -5.65 -23.07 2.74
C LYS A 88 -6.63 -23.76 1.80
N TRP A 89 -6.49 -23.59 0.48
CA TRP A 89 -7.34 -24.28 -0.50
C TRP A 89 -7.30 -25.80 -0.37
N PHE A 90 -6.12 -26.39 -0.12
CA PHE A 90 -5.98 -27.84 0.10
C PHE A 90 -6.65 -28.35 1.38
N MET A 91 -6.96 -27.46 2.32
CA MET A 91 -7.64 -27.80 3.58
C MET A 91 -9.15 -27.64 3.52
N VAL A 92 -9.69 -27.03 2.45
CA VAL A 92 -11.13 -26.82 2.28
C VAL A 92 -11.76 -28.15 1.86
N ASP A 93 -12.63 -28.69 2.71
CA ASP A 93 -13.42 -29.87 2.35
C ASP A 93 -14.54 -29.48 1.36
N VAL A 94 -14.43 -30.00 0.14
CA VAL A 94 -15.36 -29.71 -0.96
C VAL A 94 -16.73 -30.38 -0.75
N ALA A 95 -16.81 -31.44 0.06
CA ALA A 95 -18.03 -32.25 0.21
C ALA A 95 -19.13 -31.59 1.05
N GLY A 96 -18.84 -30.51 1.79
CA GLY A 96 -19.85 -29.84 2.61
C GLY A 96 -19.47 -28.46 3.12
N SER A 97 -18.46 -27.79 2.54
CA SER A 97 -18.08 -26.44 2.95
C SER A 97 -18.53 -25.37 1.93
N ASN A 98 -18.66 -24.15 2.42
CA ASN A 98 -18.98 -23.00 1.59
C ASN A 98 -17.74 -22.56 0.80
N VAL A 99 -17.55 -23.12 -0.39
CA VAL A 99 -16.45 -22.80 -1.33
C VAL A 99 -16.44 -21.32 -1.76
N ILE A 100 -17.55 -20.60 -1.55
CA ILE A 100 -17.66 -19.17 -1.89
C ILE A 100 -16.65 -18.35 -1.07
N MET A 101 -16.45 -18.65 0.22
CA MET A 101 -15.54 -17.86 1.07
C MET A 101 -14.08 -17.89 0.61
N PRO A 102 -13.43 -19.06 0.39
CA PRO A 102 -12.06 -19.09 -0.12
C PRO A 102 -11.94 -18.51 -1.54
N LEU A 103 -12.99 -18.63 -2.36
CA LEU A 103 -13.04 -18.01 -3.68
C LEU A 103 -13.04 -16.47 -3.59
N MET A 104 -13.85 -15.90 -2.70
CA MET A 104 -13.89 -14.44 -2.45
C MET A 104 -12.55 -13.92 -1.95
N VAL A 105 -11.92 -14.61 -1.00
CA VAL A 105 -10.58 -14.26 -0.50
C VAL A 105 -9.54 -14.30 -1.62
N THR A 106 -9.60 -15.30 -2.50
CA THR A 106 -8.68 -15.42 -3.64
C THR A 106 -8.88 -14.30 -4.65
N ALA A 107 -10.13 -13.96 -4.96
CA ALA A 107 -10.43 -12.82 -5.83
C ALA A 107 -9.91 -11.51 -5.24
N LEU A 108 -10.12 -11.28 -3.94
CA LEU A 108 -9.62 -10.10 -3.23
C LEU A 108 -8.10 -10.05 -3.23
N TYR A 109 -7.43 -11.18 -3.00
CA TYR A 109 -5.97 -11.27 -3.12
C TYR A 109 -5.48 -10.84 -4.51
N LEU A 110 -6.07 -11.37 -5.58
CA LEU A 110 -5.67 -11.02 -6.95
C LEU A 110 -5.88 -9.53 -7.23
N ILE A 111 -7.00 -8.97 -6.77
CA ILE A 111 -7.29 -7.54 -6.87
C ILE A 111 -6.25 -6.71 -6.09
N SER A 112 -5.91 -7.11 -4.86
CA SER A 112 -4.88 -6.46 -4.05
C SER A 112 -3.52 -6.47 -4.74
N VAL A 113 -3.10 -7.62 -5.30
CA VAL A 113 -1.86 -7.74 -6.07
C VAL A 113 -1.88 -6.82 -7.29
N ALA A 114 -3.00 -6.77 -8.03
CA ALA A 114 -3.14 -5.88 -9.18
C ALA A 114 -2.99 -4.40 -8.79
N PHE A 115 -3.57 -3.98 -7.65
CA PHE A 115 -3.39 -2.62 -7.15
C PHE A 115 -1.95 -2.31 -6.73
N VAL A 116 -1.27 -3.23 -6.04
CA VAL A 116 0.15 -3.06 -5.69
C VAL A 116 1.00 -2.90 -6.94
N LEU A 117 0.81 -3.77 -7.94
CA LEU A 117 1.56 -3.71 -9.20
C LEU A 117 1.24 -2.43 -9.99
N TYR A 118 -0.02 -2.02 -10.06
CA TYR A 118 -0.44 -0.79 -10.74
C TYR A 118 0.15 0.45 -10.06
N GLY A 119 0.01 0.55 -8.73
CA GLY A 119 0.58 1.64 -7.94
C GLY A 119 2.09 1.73 -8.12
N TRP A 120 2.80 0.61 -8.02
CA TRP A 120 4.26 0.58 -8.10
C TRP A 120 4.82 0.78 -9.52
N ARG A 121 4.25 0.14 -10.54
CA ARG A 121 4.81 0.14 -11.91
C ARG A 121 4.25 1.23 -12.80
N VAL A 122 3.07 1.76 -12.52
CA VAL A 122 2.38 2.70 -13.41
C VAL A 122 2.26 4.08 -12.77
N VAL A 123 1.72 4.18 -11.56
CA VAL A 123 1.41 5.48 -10.94
C VAL A 123 2.66 6.10 -10.30
N TYR A 124 3.36 5.34 -9.47
CA TYR A 124 4.52 5.82 -8.72
C TYR A 124 5.65 6.40 -9.61
N PRO A 125 6.04 5.78 -10.73
CA PRO A 125 7.07 6.36 -11.60
C PRO A 125 6.67 7.69 -12.23
N LYS A 126 5.36 7.89 -12.48
CA LYS A 126 4.85 9.17 -12.98
C LYS A 126 4.95 10.26 -11.92
N VAL A 127 4.55 9.95 -10.67
CA VAL A 127 4.67 10.87 -9.53
C VAL A 127 6.12 11.35 -9.37
N ILE A 128 7.08 10.43 -9.40
CA ILE A 128 8.51 10.78 -9.25
C ILE A 128 9.01 11.61 -10.43
N ARG A 129 8.67 11.23 -11.67
CA ARG A 129 9.09 11.98 -12.87
C ARG A 129 8.59 13.42 -12.85
N HIS A 130 7.32 13.64 -12.52
CA HIS A 130 6.75 15.00 -12.45
C HIS A 130 7.34 15.80 -11.29
N ARG A 131 7.65 15.15 -10.16
CA ARG A 131 8.39 15.79 -9.06
C ARG A 131 9.80 16.23 -9.47
N GLU A 132 10.55 15.36 -10.15
CA GLU A 132 11.89 15.68 -10.63
C GLU A 132 11.87 16.84 -11.61
N ARG A 133 10.95 16.84 -12.59
CA ARG A 133 10.79 17.94 -13.55
C ARG A 133 10.37 19.25 -12.90
N TYR A 134 9.49 19.20 -11.90
CA TYR A 134 9.12 20.38 -11.13
C TYR A 134 10.35 21.02 -10.45
N ILE A 135 11.24 20.20 -9.87
CA ILE A 135 12.49 20.67 -9.26
C ILE A 135 13.46 21.23 -10.32
N GLU A 136 13.61 20.53 -11.46
CA GLU A 136 14.51 20.94 -12.55
C GLU A 136 14.10 22.26 -13.20
N ASN A 137 12.81 22.59 -13.21
CA ASN A 137 12.27 23.81 -13.82
C ASN A 137 11.82 24.84 -12.77
N ALA A 138 12.33 24.78 -11.54
CA ALA A 138 11.93 25.68 -10.46
C ALA A 138 12.14 27.18 -10.78
N ASP A 139 13.06 27.49 -11.70
CA ASP A 139 13.33 28.85 -12.19
C ASP A 139 12.31 29.37 -13.23
N ASP A 140 11.52 28.47 -13.84
CA ASP A 140 10.48 28.79 -14.83
C ASP A 140 9.08 28.48 -14.23
N PRO A 141 8.35 29.50 -13.74
CA PRO A 141 7.09 29.29 -13.03
C PRO A 141 6.00 28.68 -13.90
N ASP A 142 5.98 28.95 -15.21
CA ASP A 142 4.95 28.44 -16.10
C ASP A 142 5.10 26.93 -16.29
N VAL A 143 6.35 26.47 -16.45
CA VAL A 143 6.66 25.04 -16.56
C VAL A 143 6.53 24.34 -15.20
N ALA A 144 7.02 24.95 -14.12
CA ALA A 144 6.95 24.38 -12.78
C ALA A 144 5.50 24.15 -12.33
N ASN A 145 4.61 25.14 -12.51
CA ASN A 145 3.21 25.01 -12.10
C ASN A 145 2.47 23.91 -12.89
N ALA A 146 2.77 23.76 -14.19
CA ALA A 146 2.18 22.68 -15.01
C ALA A 146 2.63 21.28 -14.55
N GLU A 147 3.89 21.14 -14.15
CA GLU A 147 4.44 19.89 -13.59
C GLU A 147 3.89 19.61 -12.18
N LEU A 148 3.67 20.65 -11.37
CA LEU A 148 3.03 20.56 -10.05
C LEU A 148 1.58 20.06 -10.15
N ASP A 149 0.78 20.62 -11.06
CA ASP A 149 -0.60 20.16 -11.32
C ASP A 149 -0.65 18.68 -11.71
N SER A 150 0.34 18.25 -12.51
CA SER A 150 0.48 16.85 -12.92
C SER A 150 0.88 15.96 -11.75
N PHE A 151 1.83 16.42 -10.92
CA PHE A 151 2.24 15.74 -9.70
C PHE A 151 1.07 15.55 -8.71
N ASP A 152 0.26 16.59 -8.48
CA ASP A 152 -0.89 16.54 -7.58
C ASP A 152 -1.95 15.56 -8.10
N ARG A 153 -2.23 15.58 -9.40
CA ARG A 153 -3.14 14.63 -10.04
C ARG A 153 -2.72 13.18 -9.82
N TYR A 154 -1.45 12.84 -10.08
CA TYR A 154 -0.97 11.47 -9.89
C TYR A 154 -0.82 11.08 -8.41
N SER A 155 -0.58 12.05 -7.52
CA SER A 155 -0.59 11.81 -6.08
C SER A 155 -1.98 11.42 -5.60
N ILE A 156 -3.03 12.12 -6.05
CA ILE A 156 -4.43 11.77 -5.76
C ILE A 156 -4.76 10.37 -6.32
N GLU A 157 -4.31 10.06 -7.53
CA GLU A 157 -4.47 8.73 -8.11
C GLU A 157 -3.78 7.65 -7.27
N LEU A 158 -2.55 7.90 -6.80
CA LEU A 158 -1.82 6.99 -5.93
C LEU A 158 -2.55 6.75 -4.61
N PHE A 159 -3.08 7.80 -3.98
CA PHE A 159 -3.91 7.67 -2.78
C PHE A 159 -5.18 6.86 -3.04
N ALA A 160 -5.82 7.03 -4.19
CA ALA A 160 -6.99 6.24 -4.56
C ALA A 160 -6.63 4.75 -4.69
N VAL A 161 -5.48 4.41 -5.27
CA VAL A 161 -4.96 3.04 -5.36
C VAL A 161 -4.72 2.45 -3.97
N VAL A 162 -4.00 3.17 -3.09
CA VAL A 162 -3.74 2.72 -1.71
C VAL A 162 -5.04 2.53 -0.92
N ARG A 163 -6.00 3.43 -1.07
CA ARG A 163 -7.33 3.31 -0.44
C ARG A 163 -8.09 2.07 -0.92
N ASN A 164 -8.13 1.83 -2.23
CA ASN A 164 -8.79 0.65 -2.80
C ASN A 164 -8.09 -0.65 -2.37
N LEU A 165 -6.76 -0.63 -2.31
CA LEU A 165 -5.96 -1.73 -1.76
C LEU A 165 -6.34 -2.01 -0.30
N LEU A 166 -6.42 -0.96 0.54
CA LEU A 166 -6.83 -1.08 1.94
C LEU A 166 -8.21 -1.75 2.08
N PHE A 167 -9.20 -1.30 1.30
CA PHE A 167 -10.53 -1.91 1.31
C PHE A 167 -10.52 -3.37 0.84
N SER A 168 -9.72 -3.69 -0.18
CA SER A 168 -9.59 -5.07 -0.67
C SER A 168 -8.98 -6.01 0.39
N LEU A 169 -7.94 -5.56 1.10
CA LEU A 169 -7.31 -6.33 2.18
C LEU A 169 -8.21 -6.42 3.40
N LEU A 170 -8.95 -5.36 3.75
CA LEU A 170 -9.96 -5.40 4.80
C LEU A 170 -11.05 -6.44 4.48
N GLY A 171 -11.53 -6.46 3.25
CA GLY A 171 -12.44 -7.49 2.76
C GLY A 171 -11.83 -8.88 2.94
N ALA A 172 -10.57 -9.07 2.54
CA ALA A 172 -9.89 -10.35 2.68
C ALA A 172 -9.82 -10.79 4.15
N VAL A 173 -9.50 -9.89 5.08
CA VAL A 173 -9.52 -10.15 6.53
C VAL A 173 -10.91 -10.60 7.00
N LEU A 174 -11.97 -9.87 6.64
CA LEU A 174 -13.34 -10.17 7.05
C LEU A 174 -13.83 -11.52 6.52
N PHE A 175 -13.62 -11.81 5.24
CA PHE A 175 -13.99 -13.10 4.64
C PHE A 175 -13.12 -14.26 5.16
N SER A 176 -11.86 -13.99 5.53
CA SER A 176 -10.99 -15.00 6.14
C SER A 176 -11.45 -15.42 7.53
N ALA A 177 -11.99 -14.48 8.32
CA ALA A 177 -12.53 -14.77 9.64
C ALA A 177 -13.78 -15.67 9.58
N ALA A 178 -14.50 -15.67 8.46
CA ALA A 178 -15.66 -16.52 8.22
C ALA A 178 -15.32 -17.95 7.75
N LEU A 179 -14.02 -18.27 7.56
CA LEU A 179 -13.60 -19.62 7.19
C LEU A 179 -13.75 -20.57 8.40
N PRO A 180 -14.43 -21.73 8.26
CA PRO A 180 -14.65 -22.64 9.36
C PRO A 180 -13.31 -23.21 9.87
N PRO A 181 -13.11 -23.32 11.21
CA PRO A 181 -11.92 -23.95 11.76
C PRO A 181 -11.93 -25.46 11.43
N TYR A 182 -10.81 -25.96 10.93
CA TYR A 182 -10.63 -27.38 10.55
C TYR A 182 -10.86 -28.37 11.72
N VAL A 183 -10.81 -27.90 12.97
CA VAL A 183 -10.72 -28.74 14.18
C VAL A 183 -12.05 -29.40 14.59
N GLN A 184 -13.21 -29.00 14.08
CA GLN A 184 -14.50 -29.49 14.62
C GLN A 184 -15.00 -30.84 14.10
N ARG A 185 -14.40 -31.45 13.07
CA ARG A 185 -14.92 -32.71 12.50
C ARG A 185 -14.36 -34.00 13.09
N LEU A 186 -13.24 -33.96 13.80
CA LEU A 186 -12.63 -35.17 14.39
C LEU A 186 -13.26 -35.60 15.72
N THR A 187 -14.15 -34.79 16.31
CA THR A 187 -14.83 -35.09 17.58
C THR A 187 -16.32 -35.43 17.42
N ALA A 188 -16.81 -35.55 16.18
CA ALA A 188 -18.23 -35.81 15.89
C ALA A 188 -18.52 -37.25 15.43
N THR A 189 -17.55 -38.16 15.53
CA THR A 189 -17.69 -39.61 15.29
C THR A 189 -17.26 -40.37 16.52
#